data_AF-A0A1G0XN77-F1
#
_entry.id   AF-A0A1G0XN77-F1
#
_cell.length_a   1.000
_cell.length_b   1.000
_cell.length_c   1.000
_cell.angle_alpha   90.00
_cell.angle_beta   90.00
_cell.angle_gamma   90.00
#
_symmetry.space_group_name_H-M   'P 1'
#
loop_
_entity.id
_entity.type
_entity.pdbx_description
1 polymer ?
#
loop_
_entity_poly.entity_id
_entity_poly.type
_entity_poly.pdbx_seq_one_letter_code
_entity_poly.pdbx_strand_id
1 'polypeptide(L)' 'MDDKEVQDKASAAIEYCNYASEYNKENNGKLWKYVLIPDNAVQLNMSFKHLVNQYIVKEI' A
#
# COMPACT_ATOMS: atom_id res chain seq x y z
N MET A 1 -4.92 13.71 4.28
CA MET A 1 -5.22 12.27 4.50
C MET A 1 -6.53 12.06 5.29
N ASP A 2 -7.24 13.15 5.61
CA ASP A 2 -8.47 13.10 6.40
C ASP A 2 -9.75 13.01 5.54
N ASP A 3 -9.58 12.90 4.23
CA ASP A 3 -10.70 12.68 3.33
C ASP A 3 -11.25 11.26 3.52
N LYS A 4 -12.53 11.18 3.89
CA LYS A 4 -13.20 9.91 4.18
C LYS A 4 -13.21 8.97 2.98
N GLU A 5 -13.37 9.49 1.76
CA GLU A 5 -13.37 8.66 0.56
C GLU A 5 -12.00 7.98 0.36
N VAL A 6 -10.93 8.72 0.64
CA VAL A 6 -9.56 8.19 0.58
C VAL A 6 -9.34 7.10 1.64
N GLN A 7 -9.85 7.29 2.85
CA GLN A 7 -9.73 6.32 3.95
C GLN A 7 -10.53 5.03 3.68
N ASP A 8 -11.76 5.17 3.16
CA ASP A 8 -12.60 4.01 2.82
C ASP A 8 -11.94 3.19 1.70
N LYS A 9 -11.39 3.84 0.67
CA LYS A 9 -10.64 3.18 -0.40
C LYS A 9 -9.35 2.51 0.10
N ALA A 10 -8.62 3.17 0.99
CA ALA A 10 -7.42 2.59 1.60
C ALA A 10 -7.75 1.31 2.38
N SER A 11 -8.84 1.32 3.14
CA SER A 11 -9.32 0.15 3.89
C SER A 11 -9.64 -1.03 2.98
N ALA A 12 -10.41 -0.78 1.90
CA ALA A 12 -10.73 -1.81 0.91
C ALA A 12 -9.47 -2.34 0.19
N ALA A 13 -8.50 -1.49 -0.10
CA ALA A 13 -7.25 -1.90 -0.74
C ALA A 13 -6.35 -2.75 0.17
N ILE A 14 -6.33 -2.46 1.48
CA ILE A 14 -5.63 -3.28 2.48
C ILE A 14 -6.28 -4.67 2.54
N GLU A 15 -7.61 -4.72 2.64
CA GLU A 15 -8.35 -5.99 2.66
C GLU A 15 -8.07 -6.83 1.41
N TYR A 16 -8.07 -6.21 0.22
CA TYR A 16 -7.68 -6.89 -1.01
C TYR A 16 -6.25 -7.45 -0.98
N CYS A 17 -5.27 -6.66 -0.50
CA CYS A 17 -3.89 -7.12 -0.39
C CYS A 17 -3.76 -8.32 0.55
N ASN A 18 -4.59 -8.40 1.59
CA ASN A 18 -4.59 -9.51 2.53
C ASN A 18 -5.06 -10.79 1.85
N TYR A 19 -6.23 -10.78 1.22
CA TYR A 19 -6.73 -11.95 0.48
C TYR A 19 -5.79 -12.35 -0.67
N ALA A 20 -5.25 -11.38 -1.42
CA ALA A 20 -4.30 -11.65 -2.50
C ALA A 20 -2.99 -12.27 -1.96
N SER A 21 -2.54 -11.84 -0.79
CA SER A 21 -1.36 -12.38 -0.12
C SER A 21 -1.60 -13.79 0.40
N GLU A 22 -2.74 -14.06 1.01
CA GLU A 22 -3.15 -15.39 1.47
C GLU A 22 -3.18 -16.38 0.32
N TYR A 23 -3.89 -16.03 -0.76
CA TYR A 23 -3.93 -16.84 -1.98
C TYR A 23 -2.53 -17.07 -2.55
N ASN A 24 -1.71 -16.02 -2.69
CA ASN A 24 -0.37 -16.17 -3.24
C ASN A 24 0.54 -17.00 -2.34
N LYS A 25 0.43 -16.88 -1.03
CA LYS A 25 1.24 -17.65 -0.07
C LYS A 25 1.05 -19.15 -0.25
N GLU A 26 -0.17 -19.59 -0.52
CA GLU A 26 -0.50 -20.99 -0.79
C GLU A 26 -0.02 -21.46 -2.18
N ASN A 27 0.15 -20.53 -3.11
CA ASN A 27 0.50 -20.80 -4.50
C ASN A 27 1.98 -20.44 -4.83
N ASN A 28 2.86 -20.36 -3.82
CA ASN A 28 4.26 -19.94 -3.95
C ASN A 28 4.46 -18.59 -4.68
N GLY A 29 3.44 -17.73 -4.63
CA GLY A 29 3.45 -16.37 -5.15
C GLY A 29 4.04 -15.36 -4.18
N LYS A 30 4.11 -14.10 -4.61
CA LYS A 30 4.61 -12.98 -3.79
C LYS A 30 3.49 -12.39 -2.93
N LEU A 31 3.83 -11.98 -1.71
CA LEU A 31 2.92 -11.21 -0.85
C LEU A 31 2.69 -9.81 -1.42
N TRP A 32 1.45 -9.35 -1.29
CA TRP A 32 1.01 -8.01 -1.69
C TRP A 32 1.10 -7.07 -0.49
N LYS A 33 1.39 -5.80 -0.77
CA LYS A 33 1.40 -4.75 0.23
C LYS A 33 0.81 -3.48 -0.36
N TYR A 34 0.00 -2.79 0.44
CA TYR A 34 -0.58 -1.52 0.07
C TYR A 34 0.33 -0.34 0.47
N VAL A 35 0.43 0.65 -0.40
CA VAL A 35 1.24 1.86 -0.21
C VAL A 35 0.42 3.05 -0.68
N LEU A 36 0.24 4.06 0.19
CA LEU A 36 -0.46 5.29 -0.15
C LEU A 36 0.50 6.47 -0.07
N ILE A 37 0.98 6.92 -1.23
CA ILE A 37 1.95 8.01 -1.35
C ILE A 37 1.20 9.33 -1.57
N PRO A 38 1.35 10.35 -0.71
CA PRO A 38 0.81 11.69 -0.94
C PRO A 38 1.40 12.32 -2.20
N ASP A 39 0.61 13.10 -2.95
CA ASP A 39 1.08 13.79 -4.15
C ASP A 39 2.20 14.81 -3.83
N ASN A 40 2.09 15.50 -2.69
CA ASN A 40 3.07 16.49 -2.24
C ASN A 40 4.39 15.89 -1.72
N ALA A 41 4.44 14.57 -1.53
CA ALA A 41 5.64 13.88 -1.08
C ALA A 41 6.57 13.51 -2.24
N VAL A 42 6.07 13.48 -3.48
CA VAL A 42 6.83 13.01 -4.63
C VAL A 42 7.71 14.14 -5.19
N GLN A 43 9.02 13.92 -5.17
CA GLN A 43 10.02 14.83 -5.76
C GLN A 43 10.87 14.13 -6.82
N LEU A 44 11.41 14.89 -7.77
CA LEU A 44 12.18 14.36 -8.92
C LEU A 44 13.44 13.59 -8.51
N ASN A 45 13.99 13.86 -7.34
CA ASN A 45 15.19 13.21 -6.81
C ASN A 45 14.88 11.97 -5.95
N MET A 46 13.62 11.55 -5.82
CA MET A 46 13.24 10.40 -5.01
C MET A 46 13.08 9.14 -5.85
N SER A 47 13.59 8.02 -5.32
CA SER A 47 13.34 6.71 -5.92
C SER A 47 12.00 6.14 -5.45
N PHE A 48 11.36 5.33 -6.31
CA PHE A 48 10.13 4.63 -5.94
C PHE A 48 10.32 3.76 -4.69
N LYS A 49 11.46 3.07 -4.55
CA LYS A 49 11.78 2.26 -3.36
C LYS A 49 11.81 3.08 -2.08
N HIS A 50 12.36 4.30 -2.14
CA HIS A 50 12.37 5.21 -0.99
C HIS A 50 10.95 5.58 -0.57
N LEU A 51 10.12 6.01 -1.53
CA LEU A 51 8.73 6.37 -1.28
C LEU A 51 7.92 5.19 -0.73
N VAL A 52 8.06 4.00 -1.31
CA VAL A 52 7.41 2.79 -0.82
C VAL A 52 7.81 2.49 0.62
N ASN A 53 9.09 2.52 0.95
CA ASN A 53 9.54 2.24 2.32
C ASN A 53 9.02 3.26 3.33
N GLN A 54 8.83 4.52 2.92
CA GLN A 54 8.33 5.59 3.77
C GLN A 54 6.81 5.54 3.98
N TYR A 55 6.05 5.18 2.95
CA TYR A 55 4.58 5.26 2.94
C TYR A 55 3.88 3.90 2.92
N ILE A 56 4.62 2.82 3.16
CA ILE A 56 4.01 1.50 3.29
C ILE A 56 3.05 1.51 4.46
N VAL A 57 1.80 1.12 4.20
CA VAL A 57 0.81 1.01 5.27
C VAL A 57 1.17 -0.25 6.06
N LYS A 58 1.60 -0.07 7.30
CA LYS A 58 1.76 -1.17 8.25
C LYS A 58 0.39 -1.50 8.79
N GLU A 59 -0.02 -2.75 8.73
CA GLU A 59 -1.21 -3.22 9.43
C GLU A 59 -1.16 -2.79 10.91
N ILE A 60 -2.31 -2.39 11.45
CA ILE A 60 -2.51 -1.98 12.86
C ILE A 60 -2.54 -3.22 13.75
#